data_AF-A0A2L2YYZ9-F1
#
_entry.id   AF-A0A2L2YYZ9-F1
#
_cell.length_a   1.000
_cell.length_b   1.000
_cell.length_c   1.000
_cell.angle_alpha   90.00
_cell.angle_beta   90.00
_cell.angle_gamma   90.00
#
_symmetry.space_group_name_H-M   'P 1'
#
loop_
_entity.id
_entity.type
_entity.pdbx_description
1 polymer ?
#
loop_
_entity_poly.entity_id
_entity_poly.type
_entity_poly.pdbx_seq_one_letter_code
_entity_poly.pdbx_strand_id
1 'polypeptide(L)'
;MACLNDCVKRQFPLQNMKDVIQLFRQQIQNSDEPNLALLSIVAGYLENMFTCNRTLPLNCDVENALEPLFPTVDLSTIEALYEKFKCQIKGSVDLTQYKSTRFATR
;
A
#
# COMPACT_ATOMS: atom_id res chain seq x y z
N MET A 1 -9.14 -14.72 -8.14
CA MET A 1 -8.12 -14.39 -7.13
C MET A 1 -7.96 -12.87 -7.13
N ALA A 2 -8.28 -12.15 -6.05
CA ALA A 2 -8.09 -10.70 -6.03
C ALA A 2 -6.59 -10.38 -5.92
N CYS A 3 -5.91 -10.31 -7.06
CA CYS A 3 -4.59 -9.71 -7.21
C CYS A 3 -4.75 -8.19 -7.31
N LEU A 4 -3.67 -7.42 -7.14
CA LEU A 4 -3.74 -5.99 -7.45
C LEU A 4 -4.14 -5.83 -8.93
N ASN A 5 -5.15 -5.01 -9.20
CA ASN A 5 -5.64 -4.77 -10.56
C ASN A 5 -4.56 -4.05 -11.39
N ASP A 6 -4.50 -4.31 -12.70
CA ASP A 6 -3.50 -3.70 -13.58
C ASP A 6 -3.56 -2.17 -13.61
N CYS A 7 -4.75 -1.58 -13.43
CA CYS A 7 -4.92 -0.13 -13.31
C CYS A 7 -4.23 0.46 -12.07
N VAL A 8 -4.16 -0.30 -10.97
CA VAL A 8 -3.45 0.09 -9.75
C VAL A 8 -1.95 -0.04 -9.96
N LYS A 9 -1.50 -1.16 -10.55
CA LYS A 9 -0.07 -1.42 -10.79
C LYS A 9 0.58 -0.32 -11.63
N ARG A 10 -0.13 0.21 -12.63
CA ARG A 10 0.34 1.30 -13.51
C ARG A 10 0.59 2.64 -12.81
N GLN A 11 0.10 2.82 -11.59
CA GLN A 11 0.31 4.06 -10.83
C GLN A 11 1.63 4.06 -10.07
N PHE A 12 2.30 2.91 -9.97
CA PHE A 12 3.60 2.80 -9.37
C PHE A 12 4.71 3.05 -10.41
N PRO A 13 5.86 3.60 -10.00
CA PRO A 13 6.20 3.97 -8.62
C PRO A 13 5.51 5.27 -8.16
N LEU A 14 5.23 5.39 -6.86
CA LEU A 14 4.74 6.65 -6.28
C LEU A 14 5.96 7.50 -5.90
N GLN A 15 6.07 8.69 -6.48
CA GLN A 15 7.24 9.56 -6.35
C GLN A 15 6.94 10.87 -5.64
N ASN A 16 5.66 11.21 -5.49
CA ASN A 16 5.24 12.42 -4.80
C ASN A 16 3.85 12.25 -4.17
N MET A 17 3.45 13.22 -3.33
CA MET A 17 2.17 13.17 -2.64
C MET A 17 0.96 13.21 -3.59
N LYS A 18 1.09 13.82 -4.78
CA LYS A 18 -0.01 13.84 -5.76
C LYS A 18 -0.29 12.45 -6.30
N ASP A 19 0.74 11.63 -6.54
CA ASP A 19 0.60 10.24 -6.98
C ASP A 19 -0.18 9.43 -5.94
N VAL A 20 0.13 9.61 -4.65
CA VAL A 20 -0.60 8.97 -3.54
C VAL A 20 -2.05 9.41 -3.51
N ILE A 21 -2.33 10.71 -3.60
CA ILE A 21 -3.69 11.23 -3.63
C ILE A 21 -4.45 10.67 -4.83
N GLN A 22 -3.80 10.54 -5.98
CA GLN A 22 -4.39 9.98 -7.19
C GLN A 22 -4.74 8.49 -7.01
N LEU A 23 -3.85 7.71 -6.39
CA LEU A 23 -4.12 6.31 -6.03
C LEU A 23 -5.35 6.18 -5.12
N PHE A 24 -5.40 6.96 -4.05
CA PHE A 24 -6.54 6.95 -3.12
C PHE A 24 -7.82 7.40 -3.81
N ARG A 25 -7.77 8.48 -4.60
CA ARG A 25 -8.91 8.97 -5.36
C ARG A 25 -9.45 7.92 -6.33
N GLN A 26 -8.59 7.24 -7.08
CA GLN A 26 -9.02 6.20 -8.00
C GLN A 26 -9.64 4.99 -7.27
N GLN A 27 -9.09 4.58 -6.12
CA GLN A 27 -9.68 3.50 -5.32
C GLN A 27 -11.04 3.86 -4.75
N ILE A 28 -11.26 5.13 -4.36
CA ILE A 28 -12.52 5.59 -3.78
C ILE A 28 -13.58 5.87 -4.86
N GLN A 29 -13.19 6.37 -6.03
CA GLN A 29 -14.14 6.83 -7.06
C GLN A 29 -14.49 5.79 -8.11
N ASN A 30 -13.56 4.88 -8.45
CA ASN A 30 -13.70 3.99 -9.60
C ASN A 30 -13.88 2.51 -9.22
N SER A 31 -13.97 2.18 -7.93
CA SER A 31 -14.09 0.80 -7.46
C SER A 31 -15.41 0.62 -6.70
N ASP A 32 -16.14 -0.47 -7.00
CA ASP A 32 -17.33 -0.88 -6.22
C ASP A 32 -16.93 -1.17 -4.75
N GLU A 33 -15.70 -1.63 -4.53
CA GLU A 33 -15.12 -1.83 -3.21
C GLU A 33 -13.64 -1.37 -3.21
N PRO A 34 -13.25 -0.38 -2.40
CA PRO A 34 -11.86 0.07 -2.33
C PRO A 34 -10.97 -0.97 -1.64
N ASN A 35 -9.76 -1.16 -2.15
CA ASN A 35 -8.81 -2.10 -1.54
C ASN A 35 -8.17 -1.50 -0.27
N LEU A 36 -8.83 -1.69 0.87
CA LEU A 36 -8.39 -1.12 2.15
C LEU A 36 -7.00 -1.60 2.59
N ALA A 37 -6.67 -2.88 2.34
CA ALA A 37 -5.37 -3.44 2.70
C ALA A 37 -4.25 -2.77 1.89
N LEU A 38 -4.44 -2.57 0.59
CA LEU A 38 -3.47 -1.83 -0.25
C LEU A 38 -3.29 -0.39 0.26
N LEU A 39 -4.38 0.35 0.46
CA LEU A 39 -4.32 1.75 0.88
C LEU A 39 -3.65 1.89 2.25
N SER A 40 -3.96 0.99 3.19
CA SER A 40 -3.34 0.95 4.51
C SER A 40 -1.85 0.62 4.45
N ILE A 41 -1.43 -0.33 3.61
CA ILE A 41 -0.02 -0.67 3.42
C ILE A 41 0.75 0.53 2.84
N VAL A 42 0.22 1.21 1.83
CA VAL A 42 0.86 2.40 1.24
C VAL A 42 0.97 3.52 2.27
N ALA A 43 -0.11 3.80 3.01
CA ALA A 43 -0.09 4.81 4.06
C ALA A 43 0.93 4.50 5.16
N GLY A 44 0.93 3.26 5.68
CA GLY A 44 1.85 2.84 6.73
C GLY A 44 3.31 2.80 6.26
N TYR A 45 3.56 2.43 5.00
CA TYR A 45 4.90 2.48 4.42
C TYR A 45 5.44 3.92 4.37
N LEU A 46 4.63 4.86 3.85
CA LEU A 46 5.00 6.27 3.79
C LEU A 46 5.16 6.88 5.18
N GLU A 47 4.25 6.60 6.10
CA GLU A 47 4.34 7.05 7.49
C GLU A 47 5.66 6.59 8.13
N ASN A 48 6.02 5.31 7.97
CA ASN A 48 7.28 4.77 8.48
C ASN A 48 8.51 5.44 7.86
N MET A 49 8.48 5.76 6.56
CA MET A 49 9.58 6.47 5.90
C MET A 49 9.71 7.92 6.37
N PHE A 50 8.60 8.63 6.57
CA PHE A 50 8.61 10.03 7.00
C PHE A 50 8.90 10.24 8.49
N THR A 51 8.55 9.26 9.34
CA THR A 51 8.60 9.41 10.80
C THR A 51 9.64 8.53 11.48
N CYS A 52 9.85 7.28 11.04
CA CYS A 52 10.69 6.30 11.72
C CYS A 52 12.06 6.08 11.06
N ASN A 53 12.17 6.24 9.74
CA ASN A 53 13.39 5.98 8.97
C ASN A 53 13.96 7.25 8.31
N ARG A 54 14.19 8.31 9.10
CA ARG A 54 14.91 9.51 8.63
C ARG A 54 16.43 9.28 8.54
N THR A 55 16.87 8.22 7.88
CA THR A 55 18.28 8.12 7.48
C THR A 55 18.52 9.13 6.36
N LEU A 56 18.93 10.34 6.75
CA LEU A 56 19.52 11.29 5.81
C LEU A 56 20.71 10.59 5.14
N PRO A 57 20.84 10.60 3.80
CA PRO A 57 22.03 10.06 3.18
C PRO A 57 23.23 10.87 3.67
N LEU A 58 24.22 10.18 4.24
CA LEU A 58 25.40 10.76 4.91
C LEU A 58 26.28 11.66 4.00
N ASN A 59 25.96 11.76 2.71
CA ASN A 59 26.77 12.42 1.68
C ASN A 59 26.03 13.57 0.94
N CYS A 60 24.96 14.12 1.51
CA CYS A 60 24.24 15.24 0.89
C CYS A 60 24.82 16.57 1.38
N ASP A 61 25.18 17.47 0.46
CA ASP A 61 25.51 18.86 0.79
C ASP A 61 24.39 19.47 1.64
N VAL A 62 24.77 19.97 2.82
CA VAL A 62 23.89 20.33 3.93
C VAL A 62 22.84 21.39 3.55
N GLU A 63 23.08 22.16 2.48
CA GLU A 63 22.17 23.18 1.96
C GLU A 63 21.01 22.63 1.10
N ASN A 64 21.18 21.48 0.44
CA ASN A 64 20.11 20.81 -0.33
C ASN A 64 19.41 19.69 0.46
N ALA A 65 19.93 19.33 1.63
CA ALA A 65 19.42 18.26 2.49
C ALA A 65 18.23 18.68 3.38
N LEU A 66 17.77 19.93 3.28
CA LEU A 66 16.74 20.51 4.15
C LEU A 66 15.30 20.15 3.72
N GLU A 67 15.08 19.72 2.47
CA GLU A 67 13.78 19.19 2.07
C GLU A 67 13.73 17.67 2.22
N PRO A 68 12.75 17.12 2.96
CA PRO A 68 12.54 15.68 2.99
C PRO A 68 12.16 15.20 1.59
N LEU A 69 13.11 14.56 0.91
CA LEU A 69 12.87 13.92 -0.38
C LEU A 69 11.75 12.88 -0.22
N PHE A 70 10.72 12.97 -1.05
CA PHE A 70 9.63 12.00 -1.03
C PHE A 70 10.21 10.61 -1.38
N PRO A 71 9.98 9.58 -0.55
CA PRO A 71 10.52 8.25 -0.81
C PRO A 71 9.84 7.66 -2.05
N THR A 72 10.64 7.10 -2.96
CA THR A 72 10.07 6.35 -4.07
C THR A 72 9.44 5.06 -3.53
N VAL A 73 8.15 4.86 -3.80
CA VAL A 73 7.41 3.67 -3.40
C VAL A 73 7.30 2.74 -4.60
N ASP A 74 8.07 1.66 -4.59
CA ASP A 74 8.08 0.67 -5.68
C ASP A 74 6.91 -0.30 -5.60
N LEU A 75 6.40 -0.70 -6.77
CA LEU A 75 5.34 -1.70 -6.88
C LEU A 75 5.73 -3.02 -6.21
N SER A 76 6.97 -3.48 -6.42
CA SER A 76 7.46 -4.77 -5.93
C SER A 76 7.40 -4.86 -4.40
N THR A 77 7.78 -3.78 -3.70
CA THR A 77 7.72 -3.70 -2.24
C THR A 77 6.28 -3.77 -1.74
N ILE A 78 5.38 -2.99 -2.34
CA ILE A 78 3.96 -2.95 -1.95
C ILE A 78 3.27 -4.28 -2.29
N GLU A 79 3.55 -4.86 -3.45
CA GLU A 79 3.05 -6.18 -3.84
C GLU A 79 3.50 -7.27 -2.88
N ALA A 80 4.77 -7.29 -2.49
CA ALA A 80 5.29 -8.27 -1.54
C ALA A 80 4.60 -8.16 -0.18
N LEU A 81 4.41 -6.95 0.34
CA LEU A 81 3.68 -6.70 1.60
C LEU A 81 2.21 -7.11 1.49
N TYR A 82 1.56 -6.78 0.37
CA TYR A 82 0.16 -7.11 0.11
C TYR A 82 -0.08 -8.62 0.00
N GLU A 83 0.76 -9.33 -0.76
CA GLU A 83 0.66 -10.79 -0.87
C GLU A 83 1.01 -11.48 0.45
N LYS A 84 2.00 -10.99 1.20
CA LYS A 84 2.28 -11.50 2.55
C LYS A 84 1.04 -11.39 3.45
N PHE A 85 0.39 -10.23 3.49
CA PHE A 85 -0.83 -10.02 4.26
C PHE A 85 -1.94 -10.99 3.83
N LYS A 86 -2.21 -11.08 2.53
CA LYS A 86 -3.23 -12.00 2.00
C LYS A 86 -2.94 -13.45 2.34
N CYS A 87 -1.70 -13.90 2.16
CA CYS A 87 -1.29 -15.26 2.46
C CYS A 87 -1.49 -15.58 3.94
N GLN A 88 -1.15 -14.65 4.83
CA GLN A 88 -1.38 -14.82 6.26
C GLN A 88 -2.88 -14.96 6.57
N ILE A 89 -3.73 -14.06 6.08
CA ILE A 89 -5.17 -14.12 6.37
C ILE A 89 -5.83 -15.36 5.75
N LYS A 90 -5.58 -15.63 4.45
CA LYS A 90 -6.20 -16.75 3.74
C LYS A 90 -5.66 -18.11 4.15
N GLY A 91 -4.40 -18.18 4.59
CA GLY A 91 -3.81 -19.39 5.13
C GLY A 91 -4.30 -19.72 6.54
N SER A 92 -4.77 -18.73 7.30
CA SER A 92 -5.25 -18.91 8.68
C SER A 92 -6.76 -19.15 8.78
N VAL A 93 -7.54 -18.87 7.74
CA VAL A 93 -9.00 -18.99 7.77
C VAL A 93 -9.51 -19.86 6.62
N ASP A 94 -9.98 -21.06 6.95
CA ASP A 94 -10.65 -21.95 6.00
C ASP A 94 -12.14 -21.62 5.91
N LEU A 95 -12.52 -20.95 4.82
CA LEU A 95 -13.91 -20.53 4.58
C LEU A 95 -14.88 -21.71 4.42
N THR A 96 -14.42 -22.93 4.17
CA THR A 96 -15.31 -24.10 4.02
C THR A 96 -15.93 -24.54 5.35
N GLN A 97 -15.30 -24.19 6.47
CA GLN A 97 -15.80 -24.48 7.82
C GLN A 97 -16.93 -23.54 8.23
N TYR A 98 -17.10 -22.43 7.51
CA TYR A 98 -18.14 -21.45 7.75
C TYR A 98 -19.25 -21.64 6.72
N LYS A 99 -20.50 -21.77 7.17
CA LYS A 99 -21.63 -21.89 6.25
C LYS A 99 -21.64 -20.68 5.33
N SER A 100 -21.59 -20.92 4.02
CA SER A 100 -21.70 -19.88 3.01
C SER A 100 -23.12 -19.31 3.02
N THR A 101 -23.35 -18.37 3.92
CA THR A 101 -24.52 -17.52 3.96
C THR A 101 -24.13 -16.12 3.49
N ARG A 102 -25.11 -15.27 3.21
CA ARG A 102 -24.87 -13.88 2.78
C ARG A 102 -24.12 -13.03 3.83
N PHE A 103 -24.08 -13.47 5.08
CA PHE A 103 -23.53 -12.71 6.20
C PHE A 103 -22.46 -13.53 6.94
N ALA A 104 -21.44 -12.83 7.44
CA ALA A 104 -20.45 -13.42 8.33
C ALA A 104 -21.09 -13.83 9.67
N THR A 105 -20.62 -14.93 10.25
CA THR A 105 -21.00 -15.38 11.60
C THR A 105 -20.05 -14.80 12.64
N ARG A 106 -20.52 -14.69 13.88
CA ARG A 106 -19.70 -14.28 15.03
C ARG A 106 -18.62 -15.30 15.36
#